data_AF-A0A3D1KWD2-F1
#
_entry.id   AF-A0A3D1KWD2-F1
#
_cell.length_a   1.000
_cell.length_b   1.000
_cell.length_c   1.000
_cell.angle_alpha   90.00
_cell.angle_beta   90.00
_cell.angle_gamma   90.00
#
_symmetry.space_group_name_H-M   'P 1'
#
loop_
_entity.id
_entity.type
_entity.pdbx_description
1 polymer ?
#
loop_
_entity_poly.entity_id
_entity_poly.type
_entity_poly.pdbx_seq_one_letter_code
_entity_poly.pdbx_strand_id
1 'polypeptide(L)'
;MTVNYAEPLSVGFNRMKKALFQPFDLPKWITIGFTAFLAGLTECSSGGGGGSNGKINNNINDFNVDKIFSFPEIARNWLVEHPLWFGLIIAALVLVFVIATVLTWVSSRGKFMFLYNVVNNTDAVVKPWHDYRKQGNSLFWWQFFYGWLVFGVIILLAIYGFGVAKNIHTGVVPEVSKIGFIVSFVITIVALLVIFGYISLFLNDFIVPIMYKHNLSATQAWSKFLTLTLQHPGSFILYGLFIFVLGIGVGILILLAALLTCCIGLLLIMIPFVGSVILLPVSYTFRAFSIGFLAQFGDYFSVNEETAGILPQ
;
A
#
# COMPACT_ATOMS: atom_id res chain seq x y z
N MET A 1 -28.63 -4.84 10.40
CA MET A 1 -27.62 -4.03 11.09
C MET A 1 -27.34 -2.80 10.25
N THR A 2 -27.61 -1.60 10.76
CA THR A 2 -27.23 -0.35 10.11
C THR A 2 -25.74 -0.13 10.32
N VAL A 3 -24.93 -0.41 9.30
CA VAL A 3 -23.47 -0.21 9.37
C VAL A 3 -23.21 1.29 9.36
N ASN A 4 -22.62 1.80 10.45
CA ASN A 4 -22.31 3.21 10.61
C ASN A 4 -20.83 3.45 10.32
N TYR A 5 -20.52 4.34 9.36
CA TYR A 5 -19.15 4.64 8.95
C TYR A 5 -18.59 5.90 9.64
N ALA A 6 -19.45 6.83 10.05
CA ALA A 6 -19.03 8.10 10.65
C ALA A 6 -18.67 7.95 12.14
N GLU A 7 -19.37 7.08 12.85
CA GLU A 7 -19.17 6.81 14.27
C GLU A 7 -17.82 6.13 14.60
N PRO A 8 -17.41 5.03 13.95
CA PRO A 8 -16.08 4.47 14.17
C PRO A 8 -14.96 5.44 13.78
N LEU A 9 -15.20 6.36 12.83
CA LEU A 9 -14.23 7.38 12.45
C LEU A 9 -14.08 8.44 13.54
N SER A 10 -15.18 8.90 14.13
CA SER A 10 -15.15 9.90 15.21
C SER A 10 -14.52 9.32 16.49
N VAL A 11 -14.80 8.06 16.81
CA VAL A 11 -14.15 7.32 17.89
C VAL A 11 -12.65 7.17 17.61
N GLY A 12 -12.27 6.77 16.40
CA GLY A 12 -10.87 6.67 15.99
C GLY A 12 -10.12 7.99 16.10
N PHE A 13 -10.72 9.09 15.66
CA PHE A 13 -10.15 10.44 15.75
C PHE A 13 -10.00 10.91 17.20
N ASN A 14 -10.97 10.62 18.07
CA ASN A 14 -10.87 10.92 19.49
C ASN A 14 -9.79 10.10 20.19
N ARG A 15 -9.61 8.83 19.82
CA ARG A 15 -8.50 7.99 20.31
C ARG A 15 -7.15 8.53 19.87
N MET A 16 -7.02 8.93 18.61
CA MET A 16 -5.83 9.59 18.12
C MET A 16 -5.52 10.85 18.94
N LYS A 17 -6.49 11.74 19.14
CA LYS A 17 -6.28 12.94 19.97
C LYS A 17 -5.83 12.61 21.39
N LYS A 18 -6.48 11.65 22.06
CA LYS A 18 -6.11 11.23 23.42
C LYS A 18 -4.72 10.60 23.48
N ALA A 19 -4.45 9.62 22.61
CA ALA A 19 -3.20 8.85 22.63
C ALA A 19 -1.97 9.69 22.25
N LEU A 20 -2.17 10.66 21.36
CA LEU A 20 -1.08 11.38 20.70
C LEU A 20 -0.84 12.79 21.26
N PHE A 21 -1.88 13.45 21.79
CA PHE A 21 -1.80 14.83 22.26
C PHE A 21 -2.13 15.00 23.76
N GLN A 22 -2.54 13.95 24.48
CA GLN A 22 -2.95 14.04 25.89
C GLN A 22 -2.48 12.84 26.75
N PRO A 23 -1.26 12.85 27.32
CA PRO A 23 -0.23 13.90 27.25
C PRO A 23 0.60 13.86 25.94
N PHE A 24 1.14 15.02 25.54
CA PHE A 24 2.07 15.09 24.40
C PHE A 24 3.48 14.69 24.83
N ASP A 25 3.86 13.45 24.50
CA ASP A 25 5.18 12.90 24.76
C ASP A 25 5.94 12.72 23.43
N LEU A 26 6.93 13.59 23.19
CA LEU A 26 7.73 13.57 21.96
C LEU A 26 8.47 12.22 21.74
N PRO A 27 9.06 11.57 22.75
CA PRO A 27 9.67 10.25 22.58
C PRO A 27 8.67 9.16 22.17
N LYS A 28 7.47 9.16 22.78
CA LYS A 28 6.36 8.27 22.41
C LYS A 28 5.89 8.53 20.99
N TRP A 29 5.79 9.81 20.61
CA TRP A 29 5.38 10.21 19.26
C TRP A 29 6.34 9.72 18.19
N ILE A 30 7.66 9.90 18.39
CA ILE A 30 8.70 9.41 17.47
C ILE A 30 8.70 7.88 17.42
N THR A 31 8.49 7.20 18.56
CA THR A 31 8.48 5.73 18.62
C THR A 31 7.29 5.14 17.89
N ILE A 32 6.09 5.70 18.08
CA ILE A 32 4.90 5.30 17.32
C ILE A 32 5.10 5.66 15.83
N GLY A 33 5.73 6.81 15.55
CA GLY A 33 6.18 7.26 14.22
C GLY A 33 7.04 6.23 13.52
N PHE A 34 8.04 5.72 14.23
CA PHE A 34 8.92 4.67 13.76
C PHE A 34 8.14 3.37 13.49
N THR A 35 7.23 2.95 14.36
CA THR A 35 6.42 1.74 14.08
C THR A 35 5.48 1.91 12.89
N ALA A 36 4.92 3.10 12.69
CA ALA A 36 4.10 3.44 11.53
C ALA A 36 4.94 3.48 10.25
N PHE A 37 6.15 4.06 10.31
CA PHE A 37 7.13 4.03 9.23
C PHE A 37 7.45 2.60 8.81
N LEU A 38 7.83 1.74 9.78
CA LEU A 38 8.13 0.34 9.52
C LEU A 38 6.93 -0.36 8.87
N ALA A 39 5.72 -0.16 9.40
CA ALA A 39 4.50 -0.71 8.84
C ALA A 39 4.28 -0.28 7.37
N GLY A 40 4.58 0.98 7.04
CA GLY A 40 4.44 1.55 5.71
C GLY A 40 5.56 1.26 4.71
N LEU A 41 6.69 0.67 5.12
CA LEU A 41 7.86 0.44 4.24
C LEU A 41 7.56 -0.38 2.97
N THR A 42 6.57 -1.27 3.01
CA THR A 42 6.16 -2.08 1.85
C THR A 42 4.84 -1.67 1.25
N GLU A 43 4.18 -0.69 1.85
CA GLU A 43 3.07 -0.04 1.22
C GLU A 43 3.72 0.89 0.20
N CYS A 44 3.63 0.51 -1.09
CA CYS A 44 3.82 1.44 -2.19
C CYS A 44 2.78 2.54 -2.02
N SER A 45 3.08 3.48 -1.12
CA SER A 45 2.30 4.68 -0.90
C SER A 45 2.35 5.37 -2.25
N SER A 46 1.19 5.38 -2.89
CA SER A 46 0.90 5.94 -4.21
C SER A 46 1.02 7.47 -4.21
N GLY A 47 2.12 8.00 -3.65
CA GLY A 47 2.48 9.40 -3.56
C GLY A 47 3.90 9.68 -4.09
N GLY A 48 4.58 8.67 -4.64
CA GLY A 48 5.88 8.79 -5.32
C GLY A 48 5.82 8.40 -6.78
N GLY A 49 4.73 8.73 -7.48
CA GLY A 49 4.67 8.63 -8.93
C GLY A 49 5.55 9.71 -9.54
N GLY A 50 6.66 9.29 -10.15
CA GLY A 50 7.71 10.14 -10.67
C GLY A 50 7.20 11.41 -11.34
N GLY A 51 7.52 12.55 -10.73
CA GLY A 51 7.61 13.81 -11.42
C GLY A 51 8.70 13.67 -12.47
N SER A 52 8.34 13.12 -13.63
CA SER A 52 9.01 13.44 -14.88
C SER A 52 8.87 14.95 -15.03
N ASN A 53 9.87 15.68 -14.52
CA ASN A 53 10.17 17.05 -14.94
C ASN A 53 10.76 17.02 -16.36
N GLY A 54 10.20 16.18 -17.24
CA GLY A 54 10.32 16.36 -18.66
C GLY A 54 9.58 17.64 -18.97
N LYS A 55 10.33 18.70 -19.32
CA LYS A 55 9.78 19.77 -20.13
C LYS A 55 9.05 19.10 -21.30
N ILE A 56 7.73 19.02 -21.24
CA ILE A 56 6.91 18.60 -22.37
C ILE A 56 7.03 19.75 -23.36
N ASN A 57 8.10 19.71 -24.14
CA ASN A 57 8.18 20.44 -25.38
C ASN A 57 7.15 19.77 -26.29
N ASN A 58 6.13 20.50 -26.74
CA ASN A 58 5.04 20.00 -27.57
C ASN A 58 5.50 19.65 -29.00
N ASN A 59 6.59 18.89 -29.14
CA ASN A 59 6.98 18.21 -30.35
C ASN A 59 6.61 16.73 -30.22
N ILE A 60 5.32 16.45 -30.43
CA ILE A 60 4.73 15.11 -30.47
C ILE A 60 5.34 14.23 -31.60
N ASN A 61 6.16 14.84 -32.47
CA ASN A 61 6.75 14.20 -33.65
C ASN A 61 8.07 13.45 -33.40
N ASP A 62 8.63 13.47 -32.17
CA ASP A 62 9.91 12.78 -31.87
C ASP A 62 9.76 11.59 -30.90
N PHE A 63 8.54 11.05 -30.76
CA PHE A 63 8.31 9.78 -30.08
C PHE A 63 8.68 8.64 -31.03
N ASN A 64 9.98 8.41 -31.20
CA ASN A 64 10.52 7.45 -32.15
C ASN A 64 10.31 6.02 -31.62
N VAL A 65 9.14 5.45 -31.92
CA VAL A 65 8.69 4.13 -31.42
C VAL A 65 9.66 3.01 -31.83
N ASP A 66 10.38 3.19 -32.94
CA ASP A 66 11.46 2.29 -33.38
C ASP A 66 12.60 2.16 -32.36
N LYS A 67 12.92 3.22 -31.61
CA LYS A 67 13.92 3.17 -30.52
C LYS A 67 13.46 2.32 -29.35
N ILE A 68 12.15 2.31 -29.05
CA ILE A 68 11.56 1.50 -27.98
C ILE A 68 11.59 0.02 -28.38
N PHE A 69 11.30 -0.30 -29.65
CA PHE A 69 11.29 -1.69 -30.12
C PHE A 69 12.69 -2.27 -30.34
N SER A 70 13.69 -1.45 -30.65
CA SER A 70 15.09 -1.87 -30.76
C SER A 70 15.82 -1.94 -29.40
N PHE A 71 15.24 -1.35 -28.34
CA PHE A 71 15.82 -1.34 -26.99
C PHE A 71 16.22 -2.73 -26.46
N PRO A 72 15.41 -3.81 -26.62
CA PRO A 72 15.81 -5.14 -26.15
C PRO A 72 17.06 -5.69 -26.85
N GLU A 73 17.23 -5.41 -28.15
CA GLU A 73 18.40 -5.87 -28.91
C GLU A 73 19.63 -5.03 -28.62
N ILE A 74 19.47 -3.71 -28.50
CA ILE A 74 20.55 -2.79 -28.11
C ILE A 74 21.03 -3.15 -26.70
N ALA A 75 20.11 -3.36 -25.76
CA ALA A 75 20.42 -3.76 -24.40
C ALA A 75 21.14 -5.12 -24.39
N ARG A 76 20.66 -6.11 -25.17
CA ARG A 76 21.32 -7.42 -25.28
C ARG A 76 22.74 -7.31 -25.83
N ASN A 77 22.95 -6.57 -26.91
CA ASN A 77 24.25 -6.42 -27.56
C ASN A 77 25.23 -5.70 -26.63
N TRP A 78 24.79 -4.61 -26.00
CA TRP A 78 25.58 -3.88 -25.02
C TRP A 78 25.97 -4.73 -23.80
N LEU A 79 25.06 -5.60 -23.35
CA LEU A 79 25.28 -6.50 -22.22
C LEU A 79 26.30 -7.59 -22.53
N VAL A 80 26.34 -8.06 -23.77
CA VAL A 80 27.34 -9.04 -24.26
C VAL A 80 28.71 -8.39 -24.45
N GLU A 81 28.74 -7.13 -24.87
CA GLU A 81 29.98 -6.34 -25.06
C GLU A 81 30.67 -5.95 -23.74
N HIS A 82 29.93 -5.90 -22.62
CA HIS A 82 30.45 -5.50 -21.31
C HIS A 82 30.19 -6.55 -20.20
N PRO A 83 30.92 -7.68 -20.18
CA PRO A 83 30.70 -8.77 -19.22
C PRO A 83 30.89 -8.37 -17.75
N LEU A 84 31.77 -7.40 -17.46
CA LEU A 84 31.94 -6.85 -16.11
C LEU A 84 30.71 -6.05 -15.64
N TRP A 85 30.09 -5.27 -16.55
CA TRP A 85 28.88 -4.51 -16.25
C TRP A 85 27.66 -5.40 -16.10
N PHE A 86 27.58 -6.48 -16.90
CA PHE A 86 26.56 -7.51 -16.72
C PHE A 86 26.60 -8.11 -15.30
N GLY A 87 27.80 -8.45 -14.82
CA GLY A 87 28.00 -8.94 -13.45
C GLY A 87 27.55 -7.93 -12.39
N LEU A 88 27.90 -6.64 -12.56
CA LEU A 88 27.46 -5.57 -11.66
C LEU A 88 25.94 -5.35 -11.66
N ILE A 89 25.29 -5.42 -12.82
CA ILE A 89 23.83 -5.28 -12.94
C ILE A 89 23.12 -6.43 -12.23
N ILE A 90 23.58 -7.66 -12.45
CA ILE A 90 23.03 -8.83 -11.73
C ILE A 90 23.25 -8.69 -10.22
N ALA A 91 24.46 -8.32 -9.80
CA ALA A 91 24.77 -8.11 -8.39
C ALA A 91 23.88 -7.02 -7.76
N ALA A 92 23.66 -5.91 -8.47
CA ALA A 92 22.75 -4.85 -8.04
C ALA A 92 21.30 -5.33 -7.96
N LEU A 93 20.83 -6.13 -8.94
CA LEU A 93 19.48 -6.69 -8.93
C LEU A 93 19.27 -7.66 -7.76
N VAL A 94 20.27 -8.51 -7.49
CA VAL A 94 20.26 -9.42 -6.33
C VAL A 94 20.28 -8.62 -5.03
N LEU A 95 21.08 -7.56 -4.93
CA LEU A 95 21.11 -6.67 -3.77
C LEU A 95 19.74 -6.04 -3.52
N VAL A 96 19.13 -5.45 -4.55
CA VAL A 96 17.78 -4.85 -4.47
C VAL A 96 16.76 -5.89 -4.05
N PHE A 97 16.83 -7.12 -4.57
CA PHE A 97 15.94 -8.21 -4.20
C PHE A 97 16.07 -8.61 -2.72
N VAL A 98 17.31 -8.71 -2.22
CA VAL A 98 17.59 -8.99 -0.81
C VAL A 98 17.05 -7.86 0.06
N ILE A 99 17.31 -6.60 -0.30
CA ILE A 99 16.81 -5.43 0.42
C ILE A 99 15.28 -5.43 0.44
N ALA A 100 14.62 -5.62 -0.69
CA ALA A 100 13.16 -5.65 -0.77
C ALA A 100 12.57 -6.74 0.14
N THR A 101 13.17 -7.94 0.13
CA THR A 101 12.75 -9.06 0.99
C THR A 101 12.90 -8.73 2.48
N VAL A 102 14.04 -8.15 2.86
CA VAL A 102 14.29 -7.71 4.25
C VAL A 102 13.30 -6.61 4.65
N LEU A 103 13.04 -5.63 3.77
CA LEU A 103 12.07 -4.57 4.01
C LEU A 103 10.65 -5.13 4.19
N THR A 104 10.22 -6.11 3.39
CA THR A 104 8.94 -6.81 3.59
C THR A 104 8.87 -7.53 4.93
N TRP A 105 9.95 -8.19 5.33
CA TRP A 105 10.01 -8.87 6.61
C TRP A 105 9.92 -7.90 7.80
N VAL A 106 10.67 -6.81 7.74
CA VAL A 106 10.62 -5.75 8.78
C VAL A 106 9.23 -5.11 8.80
N SER A 107 8.66 -4.82 7.63
CA SER A 107 7.36 -4.17 7.51
C SER A 107 6.21 -5.02 8.03
N SER A 108 6.22 -6.32 7.74
CA SER A 108 5.28 -7.28 8.32
C SER A 108 5.30 -7.25 9.85
N ARG A 109 6.48 -7.12 10.47
CA ARG A 109 6.59 -6.99 11.94
C ARG A 109 6.18 -5.61 12.45
N GLY A 110 6.53 -4.56 11.71
CA GLY A 110 6.15 -3.18 12.02
C GLY A 110 4.63 -3.02 12.13
N LYS A 111 3.85 -3.71 11.28
CA LYS A 111 2.37 -3.69 11.32
C LYS A 111 1.79 -4.20 12.64
N PHE A 112 2.40 -5.23 13.23
CA PHE A 112 1.97 -5.75 14.54
C PHE A 112 2.41 -4.83 15.69
N MET A 113 3.60 -4.25 15.61
CA MET A 113 4.06 -3.25 16.59
C MET A 113 3.15 -2.02 16.62
N PHE A 114 2.86 -1.46 15.45
CA PHE A 114 1.98 -0.30 15.32
C PHE A 114 0.57 -0.62 15.83
N LEU A 115 0.03 -1.79 15.47
CA LEU A 115 -1.28 -2.22 15.97
C LEU A 115 -1.30 -2.38 17.50
N TYR A 116 -0.28 -3.01 18.09
CA TYR A 116 -0.16 -3.16 19.55
C TYR A 116 -0.14 -1.80 20.26
N ASN A 117 0.63 -0.84 19.71
CA ASN A 117 0.72 0.52 20.25
C ASN A 117 -0.62 1.27 20.15
N VAL A 118 -1.34 1.13 19.03
CA VAL A 118 -2.67 1.75 18.82
C VAL A 118 -3.73 1.17 19.76
N VAL A 119 -3.70 -0.15 19.97
CA VAL A 119 -4.66 -0.87 20.82
C VAL A 119 -4.42 -0.53 22.29
N ASN A 120 -3.18 -0.65 22.76
CA ASN A 120 -2.84 -0.52 24.18
C ASN A 120 -2.44 0.90 24.61
N ASN A 121 -2.36 1.86 23.68
CA ASN A 121 -1.86 3.22 23.93
C ASN A 121 -0.47 3.25 24.60
N THR A 122 0.40 2.31 24.19
CA THR A 122 1.78 2.18 24.68
C THR A 122 2.79 2.50 23.57
N ASP A 123 4.04 2.72 23.95
CA ASP A 123 5.21 2.96 23.09
C ASP A 123 6.16 1.75 23.04
N ALA A 124 5.66 0.55 23.36
CA ALA A 124 6.48 -0.64 23.50
C ALA A 124 6.88 -1.23 22.14
N VAL A 125 8.19 -1.25 21.85
CA VAL A 125 8.72 -1.86 20.60
C VAL A 125 9.15 -3.31 20.83
N VAL A 126 9.84 -3.61 21.93
CA VAL A 126 10.54 -4.90 22.14
C VAL A 126 9.57 -6.05 22.44
N LYS A 127 8.51 -5.80 23.23
CA LYS A 127 7.50 -6.80 23.61
C LYS A 127 6.74 -7.33 22.37
N PRO A 128 6.07 -6.49 21.56
CA PRO A 128 5.34 -6.98 20.40
C PRO A 128 6.25 -7.59 19.32
N TRP A 129 7.53 -7.21 19.25
CA TRP A 129 8.50 -7.84 18.35
C TRP A 129 8.70 -9.33 18.61
N HIS A 130 8.73 -9.73 19.88
CA HIS A 130 8.96 -11.12 20.30
C HIS A 130 7.66 -11.91 20.26
N ASP A 131 6.58 -11.35 20.80
CA ASP A 131 5.32 -12.06 20.99
C ASP A 131 4.64 -12.39 19.65
N TYR A 132 4.70 -11.48 18.67
CA TYR A 132 4.06 -11.64 17.37
C TYR A 132 4.99 -12.17 16.27
N ARG A 133 6.12 -12.79 16.63
CA ARG A 133 7.11 -13.30 15.67
C ARG A 133 6.52 -14.32 14.68
N LYS A 134 5.64 -15.21 15.17
CA LYS A 134 5.03 -16.28 14.33
C LYS A 134 4.03 -15.71 13.33
N GLN A 135 3.22 -14.76 13.78
CA GLN A 135 2.18 -14.06 13.02
C GLN A 135 2.82 -13.15 11.97
N GLY A 136 3.85 -12.40 12.36
CA GLY A 136 4.68 -11.60 11.46
C GLY A 136 5.35 -12.44 10.37
N ASN A 137 5.84 -13.65 10.69
CA ASN A 137 6.42 -14.54 9.69
C ASN A 137 5.37 -15.07 8.69
N SER A 138 4.17 -15.39 9.16
CA SER A 138 3.07 -15.81 8.27
C SER A 138 2.62 -14.68 7.35
N LEU A 139 2.57 -13.43 7.86
CA LEU A 139 2.23 -12.25 7.06
C LEU A 139 3.32 -11.97 6.02
N PHE A 140 4.60 -12.11 6.40
CA PHE A 140 5.73 -11.94 5.50
C PHE A 140 5.65 -12.87 4.29
N TRP A 141 5.43 -14.17 4.50
CA TRP A 141 5.29 -15.12 3.40
C TRP A 141 4.12 -14.77 2.49
N TRP A 142 2.98 -14.38 3.07
CA TRP A 142 1.82 -13.96 2.28
C TRP A 142 2.12 -12.72 1.44
N GLN A 143 2.71 -11.67 2.04
CA GLN A 143 3.10 -10.45 1.34
C GLN A 143 4.18 -10.70 0.28
N PHE A 144 5.13 -11.60 0.54
CA PHE A 144 6.19 -11.96 -0.39
C PHE A 144 5.62 -12.63 -1.65
N PHE A 145 4.80 -13.67 -1.48
CA PHE A 145 4.16 -14.34 -2.63
C PHE A 145 3.19 -13.41 -3.36
N TYR A 146 2.43 -12.60 -2.62
CA TYR A 146 1.55 -11.61 -3.22
C TYR A 146 2.31 -10.56 -4.05
N GLY A 147 3.42 -10.03 -3.52
CA GLY A 147 4.28 -9.09 -4.24
C GLY A 147 4.86 -9.69 -5.52
N TRP A 148 5.31 -10.94 -5.46
CA TRP A 148 5.77 -11.68 -6.65
C TRP A 148 4.67 -11.94 -7.67
N LEU A 149 3.45 -12.25 -7.23
CA LEU A 149 2.29 -12.40 -8.10
C LEU A 149 2.00 -11.08 -8.84
N VAL A 150 1.93 -9.97 -8.12
CA VAL A 150 1.71 -8.63 -8.71
C VAL A 150 2.81 -8.29 -9.70
N PHE A 151 4.07 -8.52 -9.33
CA PHE A 151 5.22 -8.28 -10.21
C PHE A 151 5.15 -9.13 -11.49
N GLY A 152 4.82 -10.42 -11.37
CA GLY A 152 4.64 -11.32 -12.51
C GLY A 152 3.51 -10.86 -13.45
N VAL A 153 2.36 -10.43 -12.90
CA VAL A 153 1.25 -9.91 -13.70
C VAL A 153 1.64 -8.62 -14.44
N ILE A 154 2.38 -7.73 -13.79
CA ILE A 154 2.88 -6.50 -14.43
C ILE A 154 3.84 -6.84 -15.58
N ILE A 155 4.75 -7.81 -15.40
CA ILE A 155 5.66 -8.25 -16.47
C ILE A 155 4.87 -8.84 -17.64
N LEU A 156 3.90 -9.72 -17.37
CA LEU A 156 3.07 -10.31 -18.43
C LEU A 156 2.30 -9.23 -19.21
N LEU A 157 1.78 -8.23 -18.50
CA LEU A 157 1.09 -7.10 -19.11
C LEU A 157 2.04 -6.23 -19.94
N ALA A 158 3.27 -6.02 -19.48
CA ALA A 158 4.29 -5.30 -20.23
C ALA A 158 4.71 -6.06 -21.51
N ILE A 159 4.88 -7.38 -21.43
CA ILE A 159 5.17 -8.24 -22.59
C ILE A 159 4.01 -8.20 -23.60
N TYR A 160 2.77 -8.35 -23.10
CA TYR A 160 1.58 -8.26 -23.94
C TYR A 160 1.47 -6.88 -24.61
N GLY A 161 1.63 -5.81 -23.84
CA GLY A 161 1.60 -4.43 -24.34
C GLY A 161 2.68 -4.17 -25.40
N PHE A 162 3.91 -4.65 -25.16
CA PHE A 162 5.01 -4.52 -26.11
C PHE A 162 4.75 -5.31 -27.41
N GLY A 163 4.25 -6.54 -27.31
CA GLY A 163 3.91 -7.37 -28.46
C GLY A 163 2.80 -6.75 -29.33
N VAL A 164 1.74 -6.25 -28.70
CA VAL A 164 0.64 -5.56 -29.40
C VAL A 164 1.14 -4.25 -30.03
N ALA A 165 1.94 -3.46 -29.30
CA ALA A 165 2.51 -2.23 -29.82
C ALA A 165 3.39 -2.46 -31.06
N LYS A 166 4.19 -3.55 -31.07
CA LYS A 166 5.00 -3.94 -32.23
C LYS A 166 4.12 -4.29 -33.44
N ASN A 167 3.06 -5.07 -33.24
CA ASN A 167 2.13 -5.45 -34.31
C ASN A 167 1.39 -4.25 -34.92
N ILE A 168 1.07 -3.25 -34.09
CA ILE A 168 0.48 -1.97 -34.53
C ILE A 168 1.49 -1.18 -35.38
N HIS A 169 2.76 -1.18 -35.00
CA HIS A 169 3.82 -0.46 -35.73
C HIS A 169 4.13 -1.08 -37.09
N THR A 170 4.08 -2.42 -37.21
CA THR A 170 4.32 -3.12 -38.49
C THR A 170 3.17 -3.02 -39.49
N GLY A 171 2.11 -2.25 -39.20
CA GLY A 171 1.05 -1.91 -40.15
C GLY A 171 0.02 -3.02 -40.45
N VAL A 172 0.00 -4.09 -39.64
CA VAL A 172 -0.84 -5.27 -39.87
C VAL A 172 -2.30 -5.05 -39.43
N VAL A 173 -2.59 -4.00 -38.65
CA VAL A 173 -3.91 -3.76 -38.04
C VAL A 173 -4.56 -2.43 -38.47
N PRO A 174 -5.89 -2.43 -38.74
CA PRO A 174 -6.64 -1.21 -39.09
C PRO A 174 -6.59 -0.15 -37.98
N GLU A 175 -6.71 1.14 -38.35
CA GLU A 175 -6.61 2.27 -37.41
C GLU A 175 -7.66 2.23 -36.28
N VAL A 176 -8.86 1.74 -36.59
CA VAL A 176 -9.97 1.59 -35.62
C VAL A 176 -9.62 0.60 -34.50
N SER A 177 -8.77 -0.38 -34.78
CA SER A 177 -8.31 -1.34 -33.77
C SER A 177 -7.30 -0.72 -32.80
N LYS A 178 -6.52 0.29 -33.21
CA LYS A 178 -5.47 0.90 -32.38
C LYS A 178 -6.04 1.58 -31.14
N ILE A 179 -7.10 2.37 -31.32
CA ILE A 179 -7.78 3.09 -30.22
C ILE A 179 -8.43 2.08 -29.26
N GLY A 180 -9.11 1.06 -29.80
CA GLY A 180 -9.70 -0.01 -28.99
C GLY A 180 -8.69 -0.75 -28.11
N PHE A 181 -7.49 -1.03 -28.63
CA PHE A 181 -6.42 -1.66 -27.86
C PHE A 181 -5.87 -0.75 -26.76
N ILE A 182 -5.61 0.52 -27.04
CA ILE A 182 -5.11 1.47 -26.02
C ILE A 182 -6.13 1.61 -24.89
N VAL A 183 -7.41 1.81 -25.24
CA VAL A 183 -8.49 1.93 -24.25
C VAL A 183 -8.62 0.64 -23.44
N SER A 184 -8.63 -0.53 -24.08
CA SER A 184 -8.67 -1.82 -23.39
C SER A 184 -7.46 -1.99 -22.45
N PHE A 185 -6.26 -1.65 -22.90
CA PHE A 185 -5.03 -1.79 -22.11
C PHE A 185 -5.05 -0.90 -20.86
N VAL A 186 -5.47 0.36 -21.01
CA VAL A 186 -5.64 1.29 -19.89
C VAL A 186 -6.70 0.78 -18.92
N ILE A 187 -7.86 0.33 -19.41
CA ILE A 187 -8.93 -0.25 -18.57
C ILE A 187 -8.42 -1.47 -17.81
N THR A 188 -7.68 -2.38 -18.46
CA THR A 188 -7.10 -3.56 -17.81
C THR A 188 -6.10 -3.16 -16.71
N ILE A 189 -5.23 -2.18 -16.97
CA ILE A 189 -4.31 -1.65 -15.95
C ILE A 189 -5.09 -1.10 -14.76
N VAL A 190 -6.07 -0.23 -15.01
CA VAL A 190 -6.87 0.39 -13.94
C VAL A 190 -7.61 -0.68 -13.14
N ALA A 191 -8.23 -1.66 -13.80
CA ALA A 191 -8.91 -2.77 -13.13
C ALA A 191 -7.96 -3.57 -12.24
N LEU A 192 -6.75 -3.90 -12.72
CA LEU A 192 -5.75 -4.62 -11.93
C LEU A 192 -5.27 -3.81 -10.72
N LEU A 193 -5.03 -2.50 -10.90
CA LEU A 193 -4.65 -1.61 -9.80
C LEU A 193 -5.74 -1.55 -8.73
N VAL A 194 -7.01 -1.49 -9.12
CA VAL A 194 -8.13 -1.52 -8.17
C VAL A 194 -8.17 -2.86 -7.43
N ILE A 195 -8.08 -3.99 -8.14
CA ILE A 195 -8.13 -5.33 -7.53
C ILE A 195 -6.98 -5.52 -6.54
N PHE A 196 -5.75 -5.25 -6.96
CA PHE A 196 -4.58 -5.40 -6.10
C PHE A 196 -4.56 -4.37 -4.95
N GLY A 197 -5.08 -3.17 -5.20
CA GLY A 197 -5.27 -2.15 -4.16
C GLY A 197 -6.22 -2.64 -3.07
N TYR A 198 -7.38 -3.17 -3.45
CA TYR A 198 -8.36 -3.71 -2.50
C TYR A 198 -7.83 -4.90 -1.70
N ILE A 199 -7.13 -5.83 -2.34
CA ILE A 199 -6.52 -6.97 -1.66
C ILE A 199 -5.50 -6.50 -0.61
N SER A 200 -4.67 -5.53 -0.96
CA SER A 200 -3.67 -4.95 -0.04
C SER A 200 -4.35 -4.19 1.11
N LEU A 201 -5.40 -3.44 0.81
CA LEU A 201 -6.21 -2.71 1.78
C LEU A 201 -6.81 -3.68 2.81
N PHE A 202 -7.48 -4.74 2.35
CA PHE A 202 -8.09 -5.73 3.24
C PHE A 202 -7.06 -6.50 4.08
N LEU A 203 -5.90 -6.83 3.48
CA LEU A 203 -4.81 -7.44 4.24
C LEU A 203 -4.41 -6.56 5.42
N ASN A 204 -4.14 -5.29 5.14
CA ASN A 204 -3.64 -4.38 6.17
C ASN A 204 -4.72 -4.08 7.20
N ASP A 205 -5.90 -3.66 6.76
CA ASP A 205 -6.92 -3.07 7.62
C ASP A 205 -7.71 -4.11 8.42
N PHE A 206 -7.86 -5.33 7.89
CA PHE A 206 -8.70 -6.36 8.49
C PHE A 206 -7.95 -7.64 8.87
N ILE A 207 -7.10 -8.16 7.98
CA ILE A 207 -6.40 -9.42 8.26
C ILE A 207 -5.40 -9.25 9.40
N VAL A 208 -4.63 -8.15 9.44
CA VAL A 208 -3.67 -7.92 10.52
C VAL A 208 -4.34 -7.83 11.91
N PRO A 209 -5.45 -7.07 12.11
CA PRO A 209 -6.18 -7.11 13.39
C PRO A 209 -6.74 -8.48 13.78
N ILE A 210 -7.26 -9.25 12.82
CA ILE A 210 -7.78 -10.61 13.08
C ILE A 210 -6.63 -11.54 13.51
N MET A 211 -5.49 -11.47 12.84
CA MET A 211 -4.28 -12.23 13.21
C MET A 211 -3.77 -11.85 14.59
N TYR A 212 -3.83 -10.57 14.95
CA TYR A 212 -3.41 -10.05 16.26
C TYR A 212 -4.28 -10.58 17.39
N LYS A 213 -5.62 -10.58 17.24
CA LYS A 213 -6.55 -11.04 18.29
C LYS A 213 -6.53 -12.56 18.45
N HIS A 214 -6.56 -13.30 17.35
CA HIS A 214 -6.77 -14.76 17.38
C HIS A 214 -5.51 -15.59 17.22
N ASN A 215 -4.33 -14.96 17.09
CA ASN A 215 -3.05 -15.63 16.89
C ASN A 215 -3.05 -16.62 15.70
N LEU A 216 -3.80 -16.29 14.65
CA LEU A 216 -3.96 -17.12 13.46
C LEU A 216 -2.88 -16.84 12.41
N SER A 217 -2.69 -17.79 11.51
CA SER A 217 -1.90 -17.57 10.28
C SER A 217 -2.67 -16.71 9.28
N ALA A 218 -1.95 -16.05 8.38
CA ALA A 218 -2.54 -15.14 7.37
C ALA A 218 -3.59 -15.84 6.51
N THR A 219 -3.35 -17.09 6.11
CA THR A 219 -4.29 -17.88 5.29
C THR A 219 -5.58 -18.23 6.02
N GLN A 220 -5.50 -18.58 7.31
CA GLN A 220 -6.66 -18.86 8.13
C GLN A 220 -7.46 -17.61 8.47
N ALA A 221 -6.79 -16.47 8.66
CA ALA A 221 -7.45 -15.18 8.84
C ALA A 221 -8.18 -14.76 7.55
N TRP A 222 -7.58 -15.00 6.38
CA TRP A 222 -8.22 -14.77 5.08
C TRP A 222 -9.48 -15.61 4.88
N SER A 223 -9.46 -16.91 5.19
CA SER A 223 -10.66 -17.74 5.00
C SER A 223 -11.82 -17.26 5.86
N LYS A 224 -11.56 -16.93 7.14
CA LYS A 224 -12.58 -16.36 8.05
C LYS A 224 -13.10 -15.01 7.56
N PHE A 225 -12.20 -14.13 7.11
CA PHE A 225 -12.58 -12.82 6.58
C PHE A 225 -13.41 -12.95 5.30
N LEU A 226 -13.00 -13.81 4.36
CA LEU A 226 -13.73 -14.03 3.11
C LEU A 226 -15.14 -14.56 3.35
N THR A 227 -15.33 -15.45 4.32
CA THR A 227 -16.68 -15.91 4.70
C THR A 227 -17.55 -14.74 5.18
N LEU A 228 -17.00 -13.81 5.97
CA LEU A 228 -17.71 -12.62 6.43
C LEU A 228 -17.99 -11.64 5.27
N THR A 229 -17.02 -11.42 4.39
CA THR A 229 -17.17 -10.54 3.22
C THR A 229 -18.20 -11.07 2.22
N LEU A 230 -18.26 -12.39 2.04
CA LEU A 230 -19.28 -13.03 1.19
C LEU A 230 -20.70 -12.90 1.78
N GLN A 231 -20.82 -12.80 3.10
CA GLN A 231 -22.12 -12.55 3.75
C GLN A 231 -22.56 -11.08 3.66
N HIS A 232 -21.61 -10.14 3.65
CA HIS A 232 -21.89 -8.70 3.62
C HIS A 232 -21.05 -7.92 2.59
N PRO A 233 -21.09 -8.25 1.28
CA PRO A 233 -20.17 -7.69 0.29
C PRO A 233 -20.35 -6.18 0.10
N GLY A 234 -21.58 -5.68 0.19
CA GLY A 234 -21.88 -4.26 0.03
C GLY A 234 -21.19 -3.38 1.07
N SER A 235 -21.11 -3.83 2.33
CA SER A 235 -20.47 -3.07 3.41
C SER A 235 -18.97 -2.92 3.22
N PHE A 236 -18.29 -3.95 2.68
CA PHE A 236 -16.86 -3.91 2.41
C PHE A 236 -16.51 -3.08 1.17
N ILE A 237 -17.37 -3.09 0.14
CA ILE A 237 -17.21 -2.22 -1.03
C ILE A 237 -17.39 -0.75 -0.62
N LEU A 238 -18.42 -0.45 0.17
CA LEU A 238 -18.64 0.90 0.73
C LEU A 238 -17.49 1.34 1.63
N TYR A 239 -16.94 0.45 2.45
CA TYR A 239 -15.74 0.72 3.25
C TYR A 239 -14.55 1.12 2.38
N GLY A 240 -14.26 0.37 1.31
CA GLY A 240 -13.18 0.69 0.38
C GLY A 240 -13.39 2.03 -0.32
N LEU A 241 -14.62 2.33 -0.75
CA LEU A 241 -14.97 3.64 -1.32
C LEU A 241 -14.78 4.76 -0.30
N PHE A 242 -15.17 4.55 0.96
CA PHE A 242 -15.04 5.54 2.03
C PHE A 242 -13.56 5.83 2.34
N ILE A 243 -12.71 4.80 2.43
CA ILE A 243 -11.26 4.99 2.55
C ILE A 243 -10.68 5.69 1.33
N PHE A 244 -11.12 5.35 0.13
CA PHE A 244 -10.65 6.02 -1.09
C PHE A 244 -10.96 7.53 -1.06
N VAL A 245 -12.17 7.92 -0.66
CA VAL A 245 -12.55 9.34 -0.50
C VAL A 245 -11.73 10.01 0.59
N LEU A 246 -11.52 9.37 1.75
CA LEU A 246 -10.66 9.91 2.80
C LEU A 246 -9.20 10.06 2.34
N GLY A 247 -8.69 9.09 1.58
CA GLY A 247 -7.36 9.14 0.97
C GLY A 247 -7.19 10.31 0.01
N ILE A 248 -8.20 10.59 -0.83
CA ILE A 248 -8.24 11.79 -1.68
C ILE A 248 -8.22 13.06 -0.82
N GLY A 249 -9.04 13.11 0.24
CA GLY A 249 -9.08 14.25 1.15
C GLY A 249 -7.72 14.55 1.81
N VAL A 250 -7.03 13.50 2.26
CA VAL A 250 -5.66 13.61 2.80
C VAL A 250 -4.68 14.06 1.71
N GLY A 251 -4.77 13.51 0.49
CA GLY A 251 -3.95 13.93 -0.64
C GLY A 251 -4.11 15.41 -0.97
N ILE A 252 -5.35 15.91 -1.00
CA ILE A 252 -5.65 17.33 -1.21
C ILE A 252 -5.06 18.19 -0.08
N LEU A 253 -5.17 17.75 1.17
CA LEU A 253 -4.60 18.47 2.32
C LEU A 253 -3.08 18.56 2.22
N ILE A 254 -2.41 17.47 1.82
CA ILE A 254 -0.96 17.46 1.58
C ILE A 254 -0.59 18.41 0.44
N LEU A 255 -1.34 18.42 -0.66
CA LEU A 255 -1.12 19.33 -1.79
C LEU A 255 -1.30 20.79 -1.39
N LEU A 256 -2.33 21.12 -0.61
CA LEU A 256 -2.55 22.46 -0.07
C LEU A 256 -1.41 22.87 0.88
N ALA A 257 -0.99 21.97 1.76
CA ALA A 257 0.16 22.22 2.65
C ALA A 257 1.46 22.43 1.86
N ALA A 258 1.68 21.67 0.78
CA ALA A 258 2.83 21.84 -0.10
C ALA A 258 2.83 23.18 -0.83
N LEU A 259 1.65 23.65 -1.27
CA LEU A 259 1.48 24.96 -1.89
C LEU A 259 1.73 26.10 -0.89
N LEU A 260 1.23 25.97 0.35
CA LEU A 260 1.41 26.96 1.42
C LEU A 260 2.85 27.02 1.95
N THR A 261 3.56 25.89 1.97
CA THR A 261 4.95 25.80 2.48
C THR A 261 6.01 26.00 1.39
N CYS A 262 5.61 26.47 0.20
CA CYS A 262 6.50 26.80 -0.92
C CYS A 262 7.53 25.68 -1.20
N CYS A 263 7.04 24.46 -1.45
CA CYS A 263 7.84 23.25 -1.76
C CYS A 263 8.75 22.71 -0.63
N ILE A 264 9.05 23.48 0.42
CA ILE A 264 9.89 23.04 1.55
C ILE A 264 9.20 21.90 2.32
N GLY A 265 7.87 21.98 2.49
CA GLY A 265 7.09 20.91 3.10
C GLY A 265 7.11 19.61 2.29
N LEU A 266 7.16 19.70 0.96
CA LEU A 266 7.23 18.53 0.09
C LEU A 266 8.61 17.86 0.15
N LEU A 267 9.68 18.67 0.23
CA LEU A 267 11.05 18.18 0.43
C LEU A 267 11.19 17.45 1.78
N LEU A 268 10.54 17.94 2.83
CA LEU A 268 10.51 17.27 4.14
C LEU A 268 9.73 15.95 4.10
N ILE A 269 8.58 15.91 3.43
CA ILE A 269 7.75 14.70 3.28
C ILE A 269 8.44 13.66 2.39
N MET A 270 9.30 14.09 1.46
CA MET A 270 10.10 13.18 0.64
C MET A 270 11.08 12.34 1.47
N ILE A 271 11.42 12.79 2.69
CA ILE A 271 12.12 11.95 3.67
C ILE A 271 11.09 10.97 4.26
N PRO A 272 11.17 9.67 3.96
CA PRO A 272 10.05 8.75 4.18
C PRO A 272 9.75 8.54 5.68
N PHE A 273 10.76 8.68 6.55
CA PHE A 273 10.58 8.70 7.99
C PHE A 273 9.79 9.94 8.46
N VAL A 274 10.20 11.14 8.05
CA VAL A 274 9.55 12.40 8.44
C VAL A 274 8.11 12.45 7.91
N GLY A 275 7.89 12.00 6.67
CA GLY A 275 6.56 11.86 6.09
C GLY A 275 5.64 10.98 6.95
N SER A 276 6.11 9.78 7.33
CA SER A 276 5.31 8.86 8.15
C SER A 276 4.95 9.41 9.54
N VAL A 277 5.85 10.20 10.09
CA VAL A 277 5.76 10.80 11.42
C VAL A 277 4.76 11.98 11.38
N ILE A 278 4.82 12.84 10.35
CA ILE A 278 3.82 13.89 10.11
C ILE A 278 2.43 13.31 9.81
N LEU A 279 2.37 12.21 9.03
CA LEU A 279 1.14 11.51 8.68
C LEU A 279 0.63 10.58 9.80
N LEU A 280 1.28 10.56 10.96
CA LEU A 280 0.92 9.67 12.05
C LEU A 280 -0.50 9.89 12.60
N PRO A 281 -1.01 11.12 12.77
CA PRO A 281 -2.39 11.34 13.17
C PRO A 281 -3.38 10.69 12.20
N VAL A 282 -3.04 10.72 10.90
CA VAL A 282 -3.86 10.14 9.84
C VAL A 282 -3.80 8.62 9.90
N SER A 283 -2.60 8.03 9.89
CA SER A 283 -2.43 6.56 9.92
C SER A 283 -3.00 5.95 11.20
N TYR A 284 -2.86 6.62 12.35
CA TYR A 284 -3.47 6.21 13.61
C TYR A 284 -5.00 6.22 13.51
N THR A 285 -5.58 7.26 12.92
CA THR A 285 -7.04 7.38 12.77
C THR A 285 -7.58 6.30 11.84
N PHE A 286 -6.95 6.07 10.68
CA PHE A 286 -7.35 4.99 9.77
C PHE A 286 -7.25 3.61 10.43
N ARG A 287 -6.18 3.38 11.22
CA ARG A 287 -5.99 2.13 11.94
C ARG A 287 -7.03 1.92 13.03
N ALA A 288 -7.33 2.95 13.82
CA ALA A 288 -8.36 2.87 14.85
C ALA A 288 -9.76 2.72 14.24
N PHE A 289 -10.02 3.38 13.11
CA PHE A 289 -11.25 3.26 12.33
C PHE A 289 -11.46 1.83 11.80
N SER A 290 -10.43 1.18 11.24
CA SER A 290 -10.56 -0.19 10.71
C SER A 290 -10.94 -1.19 11.81
N ILE A 291 -10.37 -1.04 13.00
CA ILE A 291 -10.68 -1.86 14.17
C ILE A 291 -12.12 -1.59 14.65
N GLY A 292 -12.54 -0.32 14.70
CA GLY A 292 -13.90 0.06 15.09
C GLY A 292 -14.97 -0.45 14.12
N PHE A 293 -14.68 -0.45 12.82
CA PHE A 293 -15.56 -1.03 11.80
C PHE A 293 -15.69 -2.54 11.94
N LEU A 294 -14.59 -3.26 12.18
CA LEU A 294 -14.62 -4.71 12.42
C LEU A 294 -15.45 -5.09 13.64
N ALA A 295 -15.42 -4.28 14.69
CA ALA A 295 -16.16 -4.56 15.92
C ALA A 295 -17.69 -4.59 15.70
N GLN A 296 -18.23 -3.92 14.68
CA GLN A 296 -19.67 -3.92 14.36
C GLN A 296 -20.18 -5.29 13.86
N PHE A 297 -19.29 -6.17 13.39
CA PHE A 297 -19.66 -7.48 12.86
C PHE A 297 -19.63 -8.60 13.92
N GLY A 298 -19.37 -8.26 15.19
CA GLY A 298 -19.53 -9.14 16.34
C GLY A 298 -18.37 -9.10 17.32
N ASP A 299 -18.64 -9.58 18.54
CA ASP A 299 -17.67 -9.58 19.65
C ASP A 299 -16.46 -10.51 19.40
N TYR A 300 -16.56 -11.40 18.41
CA TYR A 300 -15.40 -12.15 17.92
C TYR A 300 -14.33 -11.24 17.30
N PHE A 301 -14.69 -10.07 16.78
CA PHE A 301 -13.80 -9.15 16.07
C PHE A 301 -13.44 -7.87 16.85
N SER A 302 -14.04 -7.64 18.02
CA SER A 302 -13.73 -6.51 18.92
C SER A 302 -12.30 -6.63 19.50
N VAL A 303 -11.38 -5.75 19.13
CA VAL A 303 -9.99 -5.80 19.67
C VAL A 303 -9.86 -5.02 20.98
N ASN A 304 -10.82 -4.14 21.32
CA ASN A 304 -10.84 -3.37 22.56
C ASN A 304 -12.20 -3.50 23.27
N GLU A 305 -12.21 -3.42 24.61
CA GLU A 305 -13.43 -3.42 25.43
C GLU A 305 -14.36 -2.24 25.09
N GLU A 306 -13.82 -1.05 24.81
CA GLU A 306 -14.64 0.11 24.39
C GLU A 306 -15.24 -0.03 22.98
N THR A 307 -14.62 -0.84 22.10
CA THR A 307 -15.19 -1.13 20.77
C THR A 307 -16.33 -2.16 20.82
N ALA A 308 -16.42 -2.93 21.91
CA ALA A 308 -17.58 -3.80 22.17
C ALA A 308 -18.85 -2.97 22.50
N GLY A 309 -18.69 -1.71 22.94
CA GLY A 309 -19.80 -0.78 23.14
C GLY A 309 -20.42 -0.20 21.86
N ILE A 310 -19.82 -0.44 20.69
CA ILE A 310 -20.33 -0.01 19.36
C ILE A 310 -21.27 -1.10 18.77
N LEU A 311 -21.52 -2.19 19.50
CA LEU A 311 -22.53 -3.16 19.09
C LEU A 311 -23.88 -2.45 19.03
N PRO A 312 -24.61 -2.50 17.90
CA PRO A 312 -25.99 -2.05 17.90
C PRO A 312 -26.75 -2.91 18.92
N GLN A 313 -27.28 -2.27 19.94
CA GLN A 313 -28.32 -2.88 20.79
C GLN A 313 -29.60 -3.03 19.97
#